data_AF-A0A1G7JFZ4-F1
#
_entry.id   AF-A0A1G7JFZ4-F1
#
_cell.length_a   1.000
_cell.length_b   1.000
_cell.length_c   1.000
_cell.angle_alpha   90.00
_cell.angle_beta   90.00
_cell.angle_gamma   90.00
#
_symmetry.space_group_name_H-M   'P 1'
#
loop_
_entity.id
_entity.type
_entity.pdbx_description
1 polymer ?
#
loop_
_entity_poly.entity_id
_entity_poly.type
_entity_poly.pdbx_seq_one_letter_code
_entity_poly.pdbx_strand_id
1 'polypeptide(L)'
;MAPNASNPQQIPASETPSSSAGELSRTKSVATRLTEAELAEIEAAAFQAGKKVAEWLRDTALSAVRTPEEMPTDVVLLAEIIGIRNLMVNLFAQASNGPLTKEDIEKMRLYADSIKDQKAIENLAQRRLKSTSK
;
A
#
# COMPACT_ATOMS: atom_id res chain seq x y z
N MET A 1 10.90 -53.23 -60.79
CA MET A 1 11.42 -52.54 -59.59
C MET A 1 10.61 -51.26 -59.40
N ALA A 2 9.84 -51.19 -58.32
CA ALA A 2 9.25 -49.97 -57.78
C ALA A 2 10.33 -49.20 -56.96
N PRO A 3 10.06 -48.02 -56.32
CA PRO A 3 8.82 -47.25 -56.27
C PRO A 3 8.95 -45.71 -56.41
N ASN A 4 7.77 -45.12 -56.47
CA ASN A 4 7.34 -43.73 -56.30
C ASN A 4 7.66 -43.18 -54.88
N ALA A 5 8.03 -41.89 -54.76
CA ALA A 5 7.99 -41.13 -53.49
C ALA A 5 8.03 -39.61 -53.81
N SER A 6 6.88 -38.94 -53.83
CA SER A 6 6.27 -38.24 -52.70
C SER A 6 6.83 -36.82 -52.49
N ASN A 7 6.11 -35.88 -53.10
CA ASN A 7 6.10 -34.46 -52.78
C ASN A 7 5.79 -34.26 -51.28
N PRO A 8 6.65 -33.62 -50.47
CA PRO A 8 6.30 -33.30 -49.10
C PRO A 8 5.28 -32.16 -49.09
N GLN A 9 4.07 -32.51 -48.66
CA GLN A 9 3.02 -31.58 -48.30
C GLN A 9 3.55 -30.45 -47.40
N GLN A 10 3.28 -29.23 -47.86
CA GLN A 10 3.24 -28.01 -47.09
C GLN A 10 2.34 -28.21 -45.85
N ILE A 11 2.96 -28.18 -44.68
CA ILE A 11 2.26 -28.15 -43.39
C ILE A 11 1.66 -26.73 -43.27
N PRO A 12 0.35 -26.55 -43.07
CA PRO A 12 -0.22 -25.23 -42.85
C PRO A 12 0.29 -24.69 -41.51
N ALA A 13 0.86 -23.49 -41.54
CA ALA A 13 1.22 -22.74 -40.36
C ALA A 13 0.00 -22.66 -39.44
N SER A 14 0.17 -23.12 -38.20
CA SER A 14 -0.80 -22.90 -37.15
C SER A 14 -0.84 -21.41 -36.85
N GLU A 15 -1.79 -20.71 -37.45
CA GLU A 15 -2.27 -19.43 -36.95
C GLU A 15 -2.91 -19.71 -35.58
N THR A 16 -2.20 -19.42 -34.49
CA THR A 16 -2.85 -19.21 -33.20
C THR A 16 -3.47 -17.80 -33.18
N PRO A 17 -4.80 -17.67 -33.05
CA PRO A 17 -5.45 -16.38 -32.94
C PRO A 17 -5.57 -15.96 -31.47
N SER A 18 -5.38 -14.65 -31.23
CA SER A 18 -5.83 -13.90 -30.04
C SER A 18 -5.17 -14.30 -28.71
N SER A 19 -4.90 -13.44 -27.73
CA SER A 19 -5.43 -12.16 -27.26
C SER A 19 -4.38 -11.71 -26.20
N SER A 20 -4.06 -10.45 -25.93
CA SER A 20 -4.98 -9.38 -25.57
C SER A 20 -4.26 -8.03 -25.62
N ALA A 21 -5.04 -7.02 -25.98
CA ALA A 21 -4.72 -5.61 -25.82
C ALA A 21 -4.11 -5.27 -24.45
N GLY A 22 -3.09 -4.40 -24.47
CA GLY A 22 -3.04 -3.29 -23.52
C GLY A 22 -2.21 -3.42 -22.25
N GLU A 23 -1.45 -4.49 -22.01
CA GLU A 23 -0.34 -4.39 -21.06
C GLU A 23 0.89 -3.86 -21.82
N LEU A 24 1.14 -2.56 -21.68
CA LEU A 24 2.41 -1.97 -22.11
C LEU A 24 3.54 -2.83 -21.53
N SER A 25 4.25 -3.57 -22.41
CA SER A 25 5.38 -4.40 -22.01
C SER A 25 6.35 -3.58 -21.16
N ARG A 26 6.84 -4.14 -20.05
CA ARG A 26 7.76 -3.45 -19.15
C ARG A 26 9.11 -3.31 -19.86
N THR A 27 9.41 -2.12 -20.40
CA THR A 27 10.61 -1.85 -21.22
C THR A 27 11.75 -1.20 -20.46
N LYS A 28 11.56 -0.83 -19.19
CA LYS A 28 12.56 -0.16 -18.35
C LYS A 28 13.11 -1.11 -17.31
N SER A 29 14.42 -1.02 -17.07
CA SER A 29 15.13 -1.80 -16.06
C SER A 29 15.77 -0.87 -15.03
N VAL A 30 15.77 -1.31 -13.78
CA VAL A 30 16.48 -0.68 -12.66
C VAL A 30 17.39 -1.77 -12.08
N ALA A 31 18.66 -1.44 -11.86
CA ALA A 31 19.64 -2.36 -11.32
C ALA A 31 20.47 -1.68 -10.23
N THR A 32 20.82 -2.45 -9.20
CA THR A 32 21.76 -2.05 -8.16
C THR A 32 22.68 -3.24 -7.84
N ARG A 33 23.88 -2.95 -7.34
CA ARG A 33 24.80 -4.00 -6.88
C ARG A 33 24.45 -4.37 -5.44
N LEU A 34 24.53 -5.66 -5.13
CA LEU A 34 24.27 -6.22 -3.81
C LEU A 34 25.46 -7.08 -3.40
N THR A 35 25.73 -7.12 -2.11
CA THR A 35 26.54 -8.16 -1.50
C THR A 35 25.78 -9.50 -1.53
N GLU A 36 26.49 -10.59 -1.32
CA GLU A 36 25.89 -11.93 -1.26
C GLU A 36 24.87 -12.05 -0.12
N ALA A 37 25.15 -11.43 1.03
CA ALA A 37 24.24 -11.40 2.18
C ALA A 37 22.93 -10.66 1.86
N GLU A 38 23.02 -9.47 1.26
CA GLU A 38 21.83 -8.70 0.86
C GLU A 38 20.99 -9.44 -0.18
N LEU A 39 21.62 -10.14 -1.13
CA LEU A 39 20.91 -10.95 -2.11
C LEU A 39 20.16 -12.12 -1.43
N ALA A 40 20.81 -12.83 -0.49
CA ALA A 40 20.19 -13.93 0.24
C ALA A 40 18.97 -13.48 1.06
N GLU A 41 19.03 -12.31 1.70
CA GLU A 41 17.89 -11.73 2.42
C GLU A 41 16.71 -11.44 1.49
N ILE A 42 16.98 -10.87 0.31
CA ILE A 42 15.95 -10.58 -0.71
C ILE A 42 15.32 -11.87 -1.23
N GLU A 43 16.12 -12.91 -1.51
CA GLU A 43 15.63 -14.20 -1.97
C GLU A 43 14.76 -14.89 -0.91
N ALA A 44 15.18 -14.86 0.35
CA ALA A 44 14.39 -15.37 1.46
C ALA A 44 13.05 -14.64 1.60
N ALA A 45 13.05 -13.30 1.50
CA ALA A 45 11.82 -12.51 1.57
C ALA A 45 10.86 -12.79 0.41
N ALA A 46 11.39 -12.92 -0.81
CA ALA A 46 10.60 -13.29 -1.99
C ALA A 46 10.00 -14.71 -1.86
N PHE A 47 10.80 -15.66 -1.35
CA PHE A 47 10.36 -17.03 -1.08
C PHE A 47 9.24 -17.08 -0.04
N GLN A 48 9.39 -16.37 1.09
CA GLN A 48 8.35 -16.27 2.12
C GLN A 48 7.05 -15.67 1.57
N ALA A 49 7.16 -14.73 0.62
CA ALA A 49 6.01 -14.14 -0.06
C ALA A 49 5.43 -15.02 -1.20
N GLY A 50 6.04 -16.17 -1.51
CA GLY A 50 5.61 -17.05 -2.60
C GLY A 50 5.80 -16.45 -4.00
N LYS A 51 6.72 -15.50 -4.15
CA LYS A 51 6.92 -14.72 -5.39
C LYS A 51 8.29 -14.95 -6.00
N LYS A 52 8.39 -14.70 -7.32
CA LYS A 52 9.70 -14.56 -7.97
C LYS A 52 10.39 -13.29 -7.48
N VAL A 53 11.71 -13.32 -7.32
CA VAL A 53 12.51 -12.18 -6.83
C VAL A 53 12.21 -10.88 -7.60
N ALA A 54 12.17 -10.94 -8.94
CA ALA A 54 11.90 -9.76 -9.77
C ALA A 54 10.46 -9.21 -9.63
N GLU A 55 9.50 -10.07 -9.30
CA GLU A 55 8.12 -9.65 -9.01
C GLU A 55 8.04 -9.02 -7.62
N TRP A 56 8.61 -9.69 -6.63
CA TRP A 56 8.68 -9.20 -5.26
C TRP A 56 9.37 -7.84 -5.19
N LEU A 57 10.56 -7.67 -5.78
CA LEU A 57 11.28 -6.39 -5.80
C LEU A 57 10.48 -5.27 -6.46
N ARG A 58 9.77 -5.56 -7.55
CA ARG A 58 8.94 -4.56 -8.22
C ARG A 58 7.80 -4.12 -7.31
N ASP A 59 7.10 -5.07 -6.71
CA ASP A 59 5.97 -4.78 -5.83
C ASP A 59 6.42 -4.01 -4.59
N THR A 60 7.54 -4.42 -3.98
CA THR A 60 8.15 -3.74 -2.84
C THR A 60 8.55 -2.31 -3.20
N ALA A 61 9.26 -2.09 -4.31
CA ALA A 61 9.68 -0.76 -4.74
C ALA A 61 8.48 0.15 -5.09
N LEU A 62 7.48 -0.39 -5.80
CA LEU A 62 6.27 0.36 -6.10
C LEU A 62 5.44 0.64 -4.84
N SER A 63 5.39 -0.30 -3.89
CA SER A 63 4.73 -0.09 -2.61
C SER A 63 5.42 1.00 -1.81
N ALA A 64 6.75 1.05 -1.77
CA ALA A 64 7.49 2.09 -1.08
C ALA A 64 7.24 3.50 -1.68
N VAL A 65 7.02 3.58 -3.00
CA VAL A 65 6.65 4.86 -3.64
C VAL A 65 5.18 5.22 -3.41
N ARG A 66 4.29 4.23 -3.36
CA ARG A 66 2.83 4.42 -3.25
C ARG A 66 2.37 4.62 -1.82
N THR A 67 3.08 4.05 -0.86
CA THR A 67 2.85 4.20 0.57
C THR A 67 3.90 5.18 1.09
N PRO A 68 3.64 6.50 1.06
CA PRO A 68 4.48 7.42 1.82
C PRO A 68 4.48 6.94 3.28
N GLU A 69 5.66 6.88 3.90
CA GLU A 69 5.93 6.36 5.25
C GLU A 69 4.98 6.90 6.33
N GLU A 70 3.80 6.34 6.39
CA GLU A 70 2.94 6.33 7.56
C GLU A 70 2.59 4.87 7.72
N MET A 71 3.28 4.20 8.63
CA MET A 71 2.86 2.86 9.00
C MET A 71 1.37 2.96 9.37
N PRO A 72 0.52 2.01 8.95
CA PRO A 72 -0.88 1.99 9.36
C PRO A 72 -1.04 2.16 10.88
N THR A 73 -0.06 1.65 11.64
CA THR A 73 0.10 1.85 13.08
C THR A 73 0.17 3.32 13.50
N ASP A 74 0.92 4.16 12.80
CA ASP A 74 1.10 5.58 13.15
C ASP A 74 -0.20 6.37 12.94
N VAL A 75 -0.97 6.02 11.90
CA VAL A 75 -2.28 6.62 11.63
C VAL A 75 -3.26 6.27 12.74
N VAL A 76 -3.31 4.99 13.14
CA VAL A 76 -4.18 4.51 14.22
C VAL A 76 -3.79 5.15 15.57
N LEU A 77 -2.49 5.18 15.89
CA LEU A 77 -2.00 5.82 17.11
C LEU A 77 -2.33 7.31 17.14
N LEU A 78 -2.13 8.02 16.02
CA LEU A 78 -2.47 9.42 15.91
C LEU A 78 -3.99 9.65 16.08
N ALA A 79 -4.82 8.78 15.50
CA ALA A 79 -6.26 8.82 15.69
C ALA A 79 -6.63 8.68 17.18
N GLU A 80 -6.07 7.70 17.89
CA GLU A 80 -6.33 7.55 19.33
C GLU A 80 -5.88 8.77 20.16
N ILE A 81 -4.70 9.33 19.85
CA ILE A 81 -4.22 10.55 20.52
C ILE A 81 -5.17 11.74 20.25
N ILE A 82 -5.65 11.88 19.01
CA ILE A 82 -6.62 12.91 18.63
C ILE A 82 -7.95 12.70 19.36
N GLY A 83 -8.44 11.47 19.43
CA GLY A 83 -9.66 11.11 20.16
C GLY A 83 -9.57 11.51 21.62
N ILE A 84 -8.49 11.10 22.30
CA ILE A 84 -8.24 11.44 23.71
C ILE A 84 -8.14 12.96 23.89
N ARG A 85 -7.38 13.66 23.03
CA ARG A 85 -7.24 15.12 23.11
C ARG A 85 -8.59 15.83 22.97
N ASN A 86 -9.41 15.46 21.99
CA ASN A 86 -10.73 16.09 21.80
C ASN A 86 -11.65 15.78 22.98
N LEU A 87 -11.66 14.54 23.46
CA LEU A 87 -12.44 14.15 24.64
C LEU A 87 -12.04 14.99 25.86
N MET A 88 -10.74 15.10 26.14
CA MET A 88 -10.23 15.91 27.26
C MET A 88 -10.61 17.38 27.14
N VAL A 89 -10.38 17.99 25.97
CA VAL A 89 -10.70 19.42 25.75
C VAL A 89 -12.20 19.66 25.96
N ASN A 90 -13.06 18.80 25.42
CA ASN A 90 -14.49 18.93 25.58
C ASN A 90 -14.94 18.71 27.03
N LEU A 91 -14.37 17.72 27.72
CA LEU A 91 -14.66 17.47 29.14
C LEU A 91 -14.29 18.67 30.00
N PHE A 92 -13.11 19.26 29.81
CA PHE A 92 -12.70 20.45 30.57
C PHE A 92 -13.57 21.67 30.25
N ALA A 93 -13.92 21.87 28.98
CA ALA A 93 -14.82 22.95 28.58
C ALA A 93 -16.20 22.80 29.24
N GLN A 94 -16.78 21.60 29.21
CA GLN A 94 -18.09 21.35 29.82
C GLN A 94 -18.05 21.40 31.34
N ALA A 95 -17.00 20.86 31.98
CA ALA A 95 -16.83 20.92 33.43
C ALA A 95 -16.70 22.35 33.95
N SER A 96 -16.19 23.28 33.13
CA SER A 96 -16.13 24.70 33.50
C SER A 96 -17.52 25.37 33.59
N ASN A 97 -18.54 24.76 32.98
CA ASN A 97 -19.93 25.24 33.01
C ASN A 97 -20.76 24.59 34.13
N GLY A 98 -20.23 23.63 34.88
CA GLY A 98 -20.91 22.95 35.97
C GLY A 98 -20.64 21.45 36.06
N PRO A 99 -21.35 20.74 36.95
CA PRO A 99 -21.17 19.29 37.13
C PRO A 99 -21.45 18.51 35.85
N LEU A 100 -20.57 17.56 35.53
CA LEU A 100 -20.74 16.65 34.39
C LEU A 100 -21.73 15.53 34.73
N THR A 101 -22.70 15.31 33.85
CA THR A 101 -23.55 14.12 33.92
C THR A 101 -22.90 12.94 33.17
N LYS A 102 -23.39 11.73 33.44
CA LYS A 102 -22.95 10.54 32.68
C LYS A 102 -23.27 10.66 31.19
N GLU A 103 -24.42 11.25 30.87
CA GLU A 103 -24.87 11.46 29.50
C GLU A 103 -23.95 12.43 28.74
N ASP A 104 -23.48 13.49 29.42
CA ASP A 104 -22.51 14.42 28.82
C ASP A 104 -21.20 13.71 28.46
N ILE A 105 -20.68 12.90 29.39
CA ILE A 105 -19.45 12.13 29.18
C ILE A 105 -19.61 11.17 28.02
N GLU A 106 -20.73 10.45 27.94
CA GLU A 106 -21.01 9.50 26.85
C GLU A 106 -21.13 10.21 25.50
N LYS A 107 -21.86 11.33 25.42
CA LYS A 107 -21.96 12.14 24.19
C LYS A 107 -20.59 12.62 23.72
N MET A 108 -19.76 13.14 24.63
CA MET A 108 -18.40 13.59 24.30
C MET A 108 -17.51 12.44 23.86
N ARG A 109 -17.65 11.26 24.49
CA ARG A 109 -16.96 10.04 24.07
C ARG A 109 -17.33 9.71 22.61
N LEU A 110 -18.62 9.54 22.33
CA LEU A 110 -19.11 9.16 20.99
C LEU A 110 -18.69 10.17 19.93
N TYR A 111 -18.73 11.47 20.26
CA TYR A 111 -18.23 12.50 19.39
C TYR A 111 -16.73 12.35 19.11
N ALA A 112 -15.90 12.15 20.14
CA ALA A 112 -14.46 11.98 19.97
C ALA A 112 -14.12 10.75 19.11
N ASP A 113 -14.89 9.66 19.23
CA ASP A 113 -14.74 8.48 18.37
C ASP A 113 -15.09 8.76 16.91
N SER A 114 -16.18 9.48 16.65
CA SER A 114 -16.66 9.66 15.27
C SER A 114 -15.74 10.54 14.43
N ILE A 115 -14.90 11.37 15.06
CA ILE A 115 -14.02 12.32 14.36
C ILE A 115 -12.54 11.88 14.28
N LYS A 116 -12.11 10.91 15.09
CA LYS A 116 -10.68 10.69 15.35
C LYS A 116 -9.90 10.26 14.11
N ASP A 117 -10.47 9.36 13.32
CA ASP A 117 -9.83 8.80 12.13
C ASP A 117 -9.70 9.87 11.02
N GLN A 118 -10.79 10.59 10.77
CA GLN A 118 -10.80 11.66 9.77
C GLN A 118 -9.80 12.77 10.11
N LYS A 119 -9.76 13.21 11.37
CA LYS A 119 -8.81 14.25 11.81
C LYS A 119 -7.35 13.78 11.78
N ALA A 120 -7.08 12.48 11.97
CA ALA A 120 -5.75 11.92 11.83
C ALA A 120 -5.26 12.00 10.39
N ILE A 121 -6.10 11.58 9.44
CA ILE A 121 -5.82 11.65 8.00
C ILE A 121 -5.55 13.10 7.57
N GLU A 122 -6.39 14.04 7.99
CA GLU A 122 -6.20 15.47 7.68
C GLU A 122 -4.90 16.04 8.25
N ASN A 123 -4.55 15.70 9.50
CA ASN A 123 -3.30 16.16 10.12
C ASN A 123 -2.07 15.65 9.36
N LEU A 124 -2.10 14.39 8.94
CA LEU A 124 -1.02 13.77 8.19
C LEU A 124 -0.88 14.42 6.80
N ALA A 125 -1.99 14.62 6.09
CA ALA A 125 -2.01 15.34 4.83
C ALA A 125 -1.41 16.76 4.95
N GLN A 126 -1.77 17.50 6.01
CA GLN A 126 -1.21 18.83 6.26
C GLN A 126 0.29 18.82 6.55
N ARG A 127 0.78 17.82 7.30
CA ARG A 127 2.22 17.67 7.59
C ARG A 127 3.01 17.38 6.31
N ARG A 128 2.46 16.56 5.42
CA ARG A 128 3.05 16.30 4.09
C ARG A 128 3.21 17.58 3.28
N LEU A 129 2.14 18.39 3.15
CA LEU A 129 2.18 19.67 2.44
C LEU A 129 3.24 20.64 2.99
N LYS A 130 3.40 20.66 4.32
CA LYS A 130 4.42 21.50 4.98
C LYS A 130 5.84 20.97 4.77
N SER A 131 6.01 19.65 4.71
CA SER A 131 7.31 19.01 4.48
C SER A 131 7.81 19.20 3.05
N THR A 132 6.92 19.28 2.06
CA THR A 132 7.28 19.49 0.64
C THR A 132 7.54 20.95 0.28
N SER A 133 7.27 21.89 1.20
CA SER A 133 7.43 23.34 1.00
C SER A 133 8.73 23.90 1.61
N LYS A 134 9.63 23.02 2.07
CA LYS A 134 10.97 23.33 2.60
C LYS A 134 12.02 22.72 1.70
#